data_AF-A0A5N0DJA5-F1
#
_entry.id   AF-A0A5N0DJA5-F1
#
_cell.length_a   1.000
_cell.length_b   1.000
_cell.length_c   1.000
_cell.angle_alpha   90.00
_cell.angle_beta   90.00
_cell.angle_gamma   90.00
#
_symmetry.space_group_name_H-M   'P 1'
#
loop_
_entity.id
_entity.type
_entity.pdbx_description
1 polymer ?
#
loop_
_entity_poly.entity_id
_entity_poly.type
_entity_poly.pdbx_seq_one_letter_code
_entity_poly.pdbx_strand_id
1 'polypeptide(L)'
;RLSQSDIGEIDQSLVRSYGALGDLLVARTCYFDDYLEAAAVAGIRQIVIVAAGLDARAYRLDWPSGTTVFELDQPKVLQFKASALAASTPAADRREVPVDLRDDWPTALRDNGFDPGVPT
;
A
#
# COMPACT_ATOMS: atom_id res chain seq x y z
N ARG A 1 -12.77 11.37 -21.41
CA ARG A 1 -11.70 10.81 -22.27
C ARG A 1 -10.75 11.96 -22.56
N LEU A 2 -9.67 12.09 -21.79
CA LEU A 2 -8.67 13.13 -22.01
C LEU A 2 -8.04 12.90 -23.39
N SER A 3 -7.96 13.93 -24.22
CA SER A 3 -7.33 13.85 -25.54
C SER A 3 -5.81 13.85 -25.40
N GLN A 4 -5.13 13.22 -26.34
CA GLN A 4 -3.65 13.14 -26.42
C GLN A 4 -2.96 14.52 -26.49
N SER A 5 -3.70 15.62 -26.60
CA SER A 5 -3.18 16.98 -26.71
C SER A 5 -2.73 17.62 -25.39
N ASP A 6 -3.14 17.08 -24.24
CA ASP A 6 -2.93 17.73 -22.93
C ASP A 6 -1.71 17.17 -22.18
N ILE A 7 -1.04 16.19 -22.75
CA ILE A 7 0.21 15.63 -22.25
C ILE A 7 1.32 16.21 -23.14
N GLY A 8 2.05 17.20 -22.62
CA GLY A 8 3.20 17.78 -23.33
C GLY A 8 4.15 16.70 -23.84
N GLU A 9 4.85 16.97 -24.96
CA GLU A 9 5.79 16.04 -25.58
C GLU A 9 6.69 15.38 -24.53
N ILE A 10 6.41 14.11 -24.23
CA ILE A 10 7.22 13.32 -23.32
C ILE A 10 8.53 13.04 -24.04
N ASP A 11 9.62 13.63 -23.53
CA ASP A 11 10.96 13.39 -24.04
C ASP A 11 11.24 11.88 -24.13
N GLN A 12 11.54 11.39 -25.33
CA GLN A 12 11.81 9.98 -25.59
C GLN A 12 13.07 9.47 -24.86
N SER A 13 13.95 10.37 -24.39
CA SER A 13 15.08 10.05 -23.52
C SER A 13 14.61 9.76 -22.09
N LEU A 14 13.60 10.48 -21.60
CA LEU A 14 12.91 10.19 -20.34
C LEU A 14 12.15 8.87 -20.44
N VAL A 15 11.43 8.61 -21.54
CA VAL A 15 10.72 7.32 -21.75
C VAL A 15 11.69 6.14 -21.70
N ARG A 16 12.89 6.27 -22.27
CA ARG A 16 13.92 5.21 -22.21
C ARG A 16 14.56 5.07 -20.84
N SER A 17 14.80 6.18 -20.15
CA SER A 17 15.46 6.19 -18.82
C SER A 17 14.52 5.74 -17.69
N TYR A 18 13.24 6.05 -17.81
CA TYR A 18 12.18 5.57 -16.91
C TYR A 18 11.52 4.28 -17.41
N GLY A 19 11.85 3.77 -18.60
CA GLY A 19 11.25 2.55 -19.13
C GLY A 19 11.54 1.35 -18.23
N ALA A 20 12.82 1.06 -17.97
CA ALA A 20 13.19 -0.06 -17.12
C ALA A 20 12.76 0.11 -15.65
N LEU A 21 12.84 1.33 -15.09
CA LEU A 21 12.37 1.61 -13.74
C LEU A 21 10.84 1.53 -13.66
N GLY A 22 10.13 2.06 -14.64
CA GLY A 22 8.68 2.02 -14.76
C GLY A 22 8.18 0.59 -14.91
N ASP A 23 8.79 -0.19 -15.79
CA ASP A 23 8.50 -1.61 -15.98
C ASP A 23 8.73 -2.39 -14.68
N LEU A 24 9.85 -2.13 -13.99
CA LEU A 24 10.10 -2.72 -12.67
C LEU A 24 9.03 -2.33 -11.65
N LEU A 25 8.63 -1.06 -11.60
CA LEU A 25 7.60 -0.58 -10.67
C LEU A 25 6.23 -1.21 -10.97
N VAL A 26 5.88 -1.35 -12.25
CA VAL A 26 4.66 -2.03 -12.70
C VAL A 26 4.71 -3.50 -12.33
N ALA A 27 5.76 -4.23 -12.74
CA ALA A 27 5.91 -5.65 -12.46
C ALA A 27 5.90 -5.93 -10.94
N ARG A 28 6.62 -5.11 -10.16
CA ARG A 28 6.61 -5.17 -8.70
C ARG A 28 5.20 -4.95 -8.13
N THR A 29 4.47 -3.98 -8.69
CA THR A 29 3.11 -3.68 -8.22
C THR A 29 2.16 -4.83 -8.50
N CYS A 30 2.12 -5.33 -9.75
CA CYS A 30 1.30 -6.47 -10.13
C CYS A 30 1.62 -7.71 -9.29
N TYR A 31 2.91 -8.02 -9.10
CA TYR A 31 3.30 -9.19 -8.31
C TYR A 31 2.77 -9.14 -6.87
N PHE A 32 2.92 -8.01 -6.18
CA PHE A 32 2.43 -7.89 -4.81
C PHE A 32 0.91 -7.79 -4.72
N ASP A 33 0.24 -7.29 -5.76
CA ASP A 33 -1.22 -7.29 -5.82
C ASP A 33 -1.74 -8.72 -5.93
N ASP A 34 -1.21 -9.49 -6.89
CA ASP A 34 -1.57 -10.90 -7.10
C ASP A 34 -1.29 -11.74 -5.84
N TYR A 35 -0.16 -11.49 -5.17
CA TYR A 35 0.21 -12.16 -3.93
C TYR A 35 -0.81 -11.89 -2.81
N LEU A 36 -1.19 -10.63 -2.60
CA LEU A 36 -2.12 -10.25 -1.54
C LEU A 36 -3.54 -10.72 -1.83
N GLU A 37 -3.96 -10.68 -3.09
CA GLU A 37 -5.24 -11.25 -3.52
C GLU A 37 -5.27 -12.75 -3.28
N ALA A 38 -4.23 -13.48 -3.66
CA ALA A 38 -4.12 -14.92 -3.41
C ALA A 38 -4.15 -15.25 -1.90
N ALA A 39 -3.45 -14.47 -1.07
CA ALA A 39 -3.47 -14.60 0.38
C ALA A 39 -4.89 -14.39 0.95
N ALA A 40 -5.59 -13.36 0.47
CA ALA A 40 -6.96 -13.06 0.86
C ALA A 40 -7.93 -14.19 0.45
N VAL A 41 -7.77 -14.74 -0.77
CA VAL A 41 -8.53 -15.91 -1.25
C VAL A 41 -8.26 -17.15 -0.39
N ALA A 42 -7.02 -17.34 0.07
CA ALA A 42 -6.64 -18.43 0.97
C ALA A 42 -7.17 -18.27 2.41
N GLY A 43 -7.86 -17.17 2.72
CA GLY A 43 -8.51 -16.96 4.02
C GLY A 43 -7.73 -16.08 4.98
N ILE A 44 -6.58 -15.52 4.60
CA ILE A 44 -5.85 -14.56 5.43
C ILE A 44 -6.68 -13.26 5.53
N ARG A 45 -6.81 -12.73 6.74
CA ARG A 45 -7.58 -11.50 7.05
C ARG A 45 -6.78 -10.45 7.80
N GLN A 46 -5.51 -10.72 8.08
CA GLN A 46 -4.60 -9.80 8.75
C GLN A 46 -3.45 -9.52 7.80
N ILE A 47 -3.31 -8.28 7.33
CA ILE A 47 -2.28 -7.91 6.35
C ILE A 47 -1.42 -6.82 6.96
N VAL A 48 -0.09 -6.95 6.83
CA VAL A 48 0.86 -5.95 7.33
C VAL A 48 1.72 -5.43 6.18
N ILE A 49 1.58 -4.14 5.87
CA ILE A 49 2.43 -3.44 4.89
C ILE A 49 3.51 -2.67 5.66
N VAL A 50 4.74 -3.17 5.57
CA VAL A 50 5.92 -2.62 6.23
C VAL A 50 6.56 -1.55 5.34
N ALA A 51 6.89 -0.39 5.91
CA ALA A 51 7.33 0.80 5.18
C ALA A 51 6.30 1.18 4.10
N ALA A 52 5.05 1.34 4.54
CA ALA A 52 3.89 1.47 3.66
C ALA A 52 3.97 2.66 2.70
N GLY A 53 4.73 3.70 3.00
CA GLY A 53 4.96 4.83 2.10
C GLY A 53 3.65 5.38 1.54
N LEU A 54 3.65 5.53 0.21
CA LEU A 54 2.48 5.92 -0.59
C LEU A 54 1.70 4.73 -1.16
N ASP A 55 1.87 3.53 -0.62
CA ASP A 55 1.07 2.37 -0.99
C ASP A 55 -0.40 2.63 -0.67
N ALA A 56 -1.26 2.46 -1.69
CA ALA A 56 -2.70 2.68 -1.63
C ALA A 56 -3.50 1.36 -1.72
N ARG A 57 -2.88 0.19 -1.53
CA ARG A 57 -3.55 -1.13 -1.60
C ARG A 57 -4.73 -1.27 -0.66
N ALA A 58 -4.67 -0.68 0.54
CA ALA A 58 -5.79 -0.63 1.47
C ALA A 58 -7.02 0.10 0.90
N TYR A 59 -6.85 0.94 -0.13
CA TYR A 59 -7.90 1.70 -0.79
C TYR A 59 -8.36 1.12 -2.13
N ARG A 60 -7.47 0.40 -2.85
CA ARG A 60 -7.73 0.01 -4.24
C ARG A 60 -7.86 -1.50 -4.49
N LEU A 61 -7.39 -2.35 -3.58
CA LEU A 61 -7.60 -3.79 -3.72
C LEU A 61 -8.95 -4.18 -3.12
N ASP A 62 -9.59 -5.17 -3.72
CA ASP A 62 -10.83 -5.73 -3.21
C ASP A 62 -10.53 -6.67 -2.04
N TRP A 63 -10.89 -6.23 -0.83
CA TRP A 63 -10.65 -7.00 0.39
C TRP A 63 -11.90 -7.75 0.83
N PRO A 64 -11.81 -9.04 1.17
CA PRO A 64 -12.91 -9.75 1.82
C PRO A 64 -13.31 -9.07 3.14
N SER A 65 -14.60 -9.17 3.49
CA SER A 65 -15.10 -8.63 4.77
C SER A 65 -14.33 -9.21 5.96
N GLY A 66 -14.07 -8.34 6.95
CA GLY A 66 -13.28 -8.67 8.14
C GLY A 66 -11.77 -8.61 7.92
N THR A 67 -11.29 -8.17 6.74
CA THR A 67 -9.86 -7.94 6.51
C THR A 67 -9.40 -6.66 7.20
N THR A 68 -8.33 -6.76 7.98
CA THR A 68 -7.61 -5.62 8.55
C THR A 68 -6.27 -5.45 7.85
N VAL A 69 -5.98 -4.23 7.40
CA VAL A 69 -4.70 -3.86 6.77
C VAL A 69 -3.96 -2.88 7.68
N PHE A 70 -2.85 -3.34 8.25
CA PHE A 70 -1.94 -2.54 9.06
C PHE A 70 -0.89 -1.89 8.16
N GLU A 71 -0.70 -0.58 8.31
CA GLU A 71 0.33 0.17 7.60
C GLU A 71 1.34 0.74 8.59
N LEU A 72 2.58 0.25 8.53
CA LEU A 72 3.68 0.71 9.38
C LEU A 72 4.55 1.66 8.57
N ASP A 73 4.69 2.89 9.05
CA ASP A 73 5.67 3.85 8.53
C ASP A 73 5.89 4.99 9.54
N GLN A 74 6.85 5.86 9.23
CA GLN A 74 7.09 7.08 9.96
C GLN A 74 5.81 7.93 10.05
N PRO A 75 5.52 8.56 11.21
CA PRO A 75 4.28 9.30 11.43
C PRO A 75 3.96 10.34 10.35
N LYS A 76 4.96 11.08 9.87
CA LYS A 76 4.79 12.12 8.84
C LYS A 76 4.39 11.54 7.48
N VAL A 77 4.85 10.34 7.14
CA VAL A 77 4.52 9.66 5.88
C VAL A 77 3.05 9.24 5.88
N LEU A 78 2.60 8.61 6.96
CA LEU A 78 1.20 8.22 7.13
C LEU A 78 0.27 9.43 7.15
N GLN A 79 0.62 10.49 7.89
CA GLN A 79 -0.15 11.73 7.92
C GLN A 79 -0.28 12.38 6.52
N PHE A 80 0.80 12.39 5.75
CA PHE A 80 0.78 12.91 4.38
C PHE A 80 -0.16 12.08 3.51
N LYS A 81 -0.05 10.75 3.54
CA LYS A 81 -0.92 9.85 2.77
C LYS A 81 -2.40 10.00 3.16
N ALA A 82 -2.70 10.04 4.45
CA ALA A 82 -4.06 10.22 4.95
C ALA A 82 -4.67 11.55 4.48
N SER A 83 -3.87 12.62 4.47
CA SER A 83 -4.29 13.93 3.97
C SER A 83 -4.55 13.91 2.46
N ALA A 84 -3.67 13.26 1.69
CA ALA A 84 -3.80 13.14 0.24
C ALA A 84 -5.02 12.30 -0.19
N LEU A 85 -5.41 11.31 0.64
CA LEU A 85 -6.52 10.40 0.38
C LEU A 85 -7.76 10.73 1.24
N ALA A 86 -7.87 11.94 1.79
CA ALA A 86 -8.95 12.31 2.70
C ALA A 86 -10.37 12.19 2.10
N ALA A 87 -10.48 12.25 0.76
CA ALA A 87 -11.73 12.08 0.03
C ALA A 87 -12.01 10.61 -0.39
N SER A 88 -11.12 9.68 -0.04
CA SER A 88 -11.22 8.26 -0.38
C SER A 88 -11.48 7.44 0.88
N THR A 89 -12.34 6.43 0.75
CA THR A 89 -12.61 5.47 1.83
C THR A 89 -11.78 4.21 1.58
N PRO A 90 -11.05 3.68 2.59
CA PRO A 90 -10.40 2.38 2.47
C PRO A 90 -11.39 1.26 2.17
N ALA A 91 -10.95 0.25 1.43
CA ALA A 91 -11.73 -0.94 1.10
C ALA A 91 -11.67 -2.03 2.19
N ALA A 92 -10.84 -1.84 3.22
CA ALA A 92 -10.66 -2.73 4.38
C ALA A 92 -10.67 -1.92 5.70
N ASP A 93 -10.66 -2.62 6.84
CA ASP A 93 -10.32 -2.00 8.13
C ASP A 93 -8.84 -1.60 8.12
N ARG A 94 -8.57 -0.36 7.73
CA ARG A 94 -7.21 0.19 7.63
C ARG A 94 -6.77 0.74 8.97
N ARG A 95 -5.62 0.27 9.47
CA ARG A 95 -5.01 0.73 10.73
C ARG A 95 -3.61 1.28 10.49
N GLU A 96 -3.43 2.56 10.82
CA GLU A 96 -2.13 3.20 10.79
C GLU A 96 -1.34 2.86 12.04
N VAL A 97 -0.07 2.45 11.87
CA VAL A 97 0.87 2.17 12.95
C VAL A 97 2.06 3.13 12.78
N PRO A 98 1.98 4.35 13.35
CA PRO A 98 3.00 5.37 13.16
C PRO A 98 4.26 5.04 13.97
N VAL A 99 5.26 4.44 13.32
CA VAL A 99 6.49 3.95 13.95
C VAL A 99 7.66 3.91 12.98
N ASP A 100 8.87 4.20 13.45
CA ASP A 100 10.08 3.91 12.69
C ASP A 100 10.43 2.42 12.83
N LEU A 101 10.69 1.74 11.72
CA LEU A 101 10.98 0.31 11.72
C LEU A 101 12.30 -0.08 12.41
N ARG A 102 13.11 0.92 12.80
CA ARG A 102 14.32 0.72 13.62
C ARG A 102 14.02 0.71 15.12
N ASP A 103 12.83 1.15 15.53
CA ASP A 103 12.36 1.15 16.91
C ASP A 103 11.56 -0.13 17.24
N ASP A 104 10.89 -0.17 18.39
CA ASP A 104 10.05 -1.30 18.81
C ASP A 104 8.68 -1.33 18.10
N TRP A 105 8.74 -1.46 16.77
CA TRP A 105 7.56 -1.59 15.92
C TRP A 105 6.71 -2.83 16.20
N PRO A 106 7.23 -3.99 16.67
CA PRO A 106 6.38 -5.14 17.00
C PRO A 106 5.41 -4.83 18.15
N THR A 107 5.86 -4.09 19.17
CA THR A 107 4.97 -3.65 20.25
C THR A 107 3.94 -2.66 19.73
N ALA A 108 4.35 -1.64 18.97
CA ALA A 108 3.42 -0.69 18.36
C ALA A 108 2.36 -1.36 17.49
N LEU A 109 2.74 -2.38 16.72
CA LEU A 109 1.83 -3.16 15.89
C LEU A 109 0.78 -3.91 16.72
N ARG A 110 1.20 -4.60 17.80
CA ARG A 110 0.29 -5.30 18.72
C ARG A 110 -0.65 -4.34 19.45
N ASP A 111 -0.14 -3.19 19.88
CA ASP A 111 -0.94 -2.15 20.55
C ASP A 111 -2.03 -1.57 19.63
N ASN A 112 -1.85 -1.68 18.31
CA ASN A 112 -2.87 -1.32 17.31
C ASN A 112 -3.81 -2.49 16.93
N GLY A 113 -3.72 -3.61 17.64
CA GLY A 113 -4.65 -4.74 17.55
C GLY A 113 -4.26 -5.82 16.55
N PHE A 114 -2.98 -5.91 16.19
CA PHE A 114 -2.42 -7.10 15.54
C PHE A 114 -2.46 -8.31 16.48
N ASP A 115 -2.81 -9.48 15.95
CA ASP A 115 -2.91 -10.73 16.71
C ASP A 115 -1.89 -11.76 16.17
N PRO A 116 -0.81 -12.05 16.91
CA PRO A 116 0.19 -13.01 16.47
C PRO A 116 -0.33 -14.46 16.41
N GLY A 117 -1.53 -14.74 16.94
CA GLY A 117 -2.17 -16.04 16.89
C GLY A 117 -2.91 -16.34 15.59
N VAL A 118 -3.10 -15.36 14.70
CA VAL A 118 -3.78 -15.55 13.41
C VAL A 118 -2.81 -15.46 12.24
N PRO A 119 -3.09 -16.14 11.11
CA PRO A 119 -2.29 -16.01 9.90
C PRO A 119 -2.21 -14.55 9.41
N THR A 120 -1.00 -14.12 9.06
CA THR A 120 -0.68 -12.80 8.50
C THR A 120 0.07 -12.96 7.19
#